data_AF-E0UKQ7-F1
#
_entry.id   AF-E0UKQ7-F1
#
_cell.length_a   1.000
_cell.length_b   1.000
_cell.length_c   1.000
_cell.angle_alpha   90.00
_cell.angle_beta   90.00
_cell.angle_gamma   90.00
#
_symmetry.space_group_name_H-M   'P 1'
#
loop_
_entity.id
_entity.type
_entity.pdbx_description
1 polymer ?
#
loop_
_entity_poly.entity_id
_entity_poly.type
_entity_poly.pdbx_seq_one_letter_code
_entity_poly.pdbx_strand_id
1 'polypeptide(L)'
;MTRKTFLVLSYVQTIFFILVFLYGAIKIVWLDKGGAYGISGFIFLIFYLPSLLLLIPDILLIVKSSVLSHRQRIGGYFFHVAAIAWSIFLIHLAF
;
A
#
# COMPACT_ATOMS: atom_id res chain seq x y z
N MET A 1 -23.32 -8.55 3.45
CA MET A 1 -21.86 -8.80 3.64
C MET A 1 -21.47 -8.45 5.07
N THR A 2 -20.76 -9.32 5.78
CA THR A 2 -20.56 -9.16 7.24
C THR A 2 -19.36 -8.24 7.55
N ARG A 3 -19.42 -7.56 8.70
CA ARG A 3 -18.29 -6.74 9.22
C ARG A 3 -17.01 -7.56 9.33
N LYS A 4 -17.11 -8.84 9.70
CA LYS A 4 -15.96 -9.75 9.86
C LYS A 4 -15.19 -9.91 8.55
N THR A 5 -15.89 -10.10 7.43
CA THR A 5 -15.26 -10.21 6.10
C THR A 5 -14.49 -8.94 5.73
N PHE A 6 -15.08 -7.75 5.95
CA PHE A 6 -14.41 -6.47 5.69
C PHE A 6 -13.11 -6.33 6.49
N LEU A 7 -13.15 -6.72 7.76
CA LEU A 7 -12.05 -6.59 8.70
C LEU A 7 -10.89 -7.53 8.33
N VAL A 8 -11.20 -8.79 7.98
CA VAL A 8 -10.21 -9.75 7.46
C VAL A 8 -9.56 -9.23 6.18
N LEU A 9 -10.34 -8.73 5.23
CA LEU A 9 -9.81 -8.17 3.99
C LEU A 9 -8.90 -6.96 4.24
N SER A 10 -9.28 -6.09 5.17
CA SER A 10 -8.45 -4.92 5.53
C SER A 10 -7.13 -5.37 6.17
N TYR A 11 -7.13 -6.38 7.04
CA TYR A 11 -5.86 -6.93 7.57
C TYR A 11 -4.97 -7.54 6.50
N VAL A 12 -5.55 -8.33 5.59
CA VAL A 12 -4.81 -8.91 4.46
C VAL A 12 -4.20 -7.82 3.60
N GLN A 13 -4.97 -6.75 3.32
CA GLN A 13 -4.49 -5.58 2.58
C GLN A 13 -3.32 -4.89 3.29
N THR A 14 -3.42 -4.66 4.60
CA THR A 14 -2.34 -4.02 5.37
C THR A 14 -1.07 -4.85 5.34
N ILE A 15 -1.17 -6.17 5.52
CA ILE A 15 -0.02 -7.07 5.45
C ILE A 15 0.61 -7.01 4.05
N PHE A 16 -0.21 -7.08 3.00
CA PHE A 16 0.25 -6.96 1.62
C PHE A 16 1.01 -5.64 1.39
N PHE A 17 0.46 -4.51 1.85
CA PHE A 17 1.12 -3.22 1.78
C PHE A 17 2.47 -3.19 2.49
N ILE A 18 2.54 -3.73 3.72
CA ILE A 18 3.80 -3.81 4.47
C ILE A 18 4.84 -4.60 3.67
N LEU A 19 4.46 -5.73 3.06
CA LEU A 19 5.37 -6.53 2.25
C LEU A 19 5.87 -5.78 1.00
N VAL A 20 4.97 -5.06 0.31
CA VAL A 20 5.33 -4.23 -0.86
C VAL A 20 6.32 -3.14 -0.47
N PHE A 21 6.09 -2.48 0.67
CA PHE A 21 7.00 -1.45 1.16
C PHE A 21 8.34 -2.03 1.59
N LEU A 22 8.37 -3.14 2.34
CA LEU A 22 9.63 -3.80 2.69
C LEU A 22 10.42 -4.20 1.44
N TYR A 23 9.76 -4.72 0.40
CA TYR A 23 10.40 -5.03 -0.87
C TYR A 23 11.01 -3.78 -1.53
N GLY A 24 10.25 -2.69 -1.62
CA GLY A 24 10.74 -1.42 -2.19
C GLY A 24 11.93 -0.85 -1.40
N ALA A 25 11.89 -0.91 -0.07
CA ALA A 25 12.98 -0.46 0.79
C ALA A 25 14.27 -1.28 0.58
N ILE A 26 14.17 -2.61 0.51
CA ILE A 26 15.31 -3.49 0.21
C ILE A 26 15.91 -3.13 -1.15
N LYS A 27 15.06 -2.86 -2.15
CA LYS A 27 15.51 -2.50 -3.49
C LYS A 27 16.23 -1.16 -3.52
N ILE A 28 15.71 -0.14 -2.82
CA ILE A 28 16.38 1.15 -2.65
C ILE A 28 17.80 0.94 -2.09
N VAL A 29 17.93 0.15 -1.02
CA VAL A 29 19.23 -0.16 -0.40
C VAL A 29 20.17 -0.94 -1.34
N TRP A 30 19.64 -1.86 -2.15
CA TRP A 30 20.43 -2.62 -3.12
C TRP A 30 20.86 -1.82 -4.33
N LEU A 31 20.02 -0.90 -4.82
CA LEU A 31 20.33 0.03 -5.91
C LEU A 31 21.45 1.00 -5.51
N ASP A 32 21.63 1.28 -4.22
CA ASP A 32 22.63 2.20 -3.69
C ASP A 32 24.07 1.63 -3.61
N LYS A 33 24.29 0.33 -3.91
CA LYS A 33 25.61 -0.34 -3.83
C LYS A 33 26.64 0.11 -4.90
N GLY A 34 26.56 1.33 -5.42
CA GLY A 34 27.47 1.81 -6.47
C GLY A 34 27.54 3.31 -6.73
N GLY A 35 26.74 4.15 -6.05
CA GLY A 35 26.80 5.60 -6.19
C GLY A 35 25.88 6.16 -7.28
N ALA A 36 25.02 7.09 -6.84
CA ALA A 36 23.98 7.81 -7.57
C ALA A 36 22.73 6.99 -7.96
N TYR A 37 21.59 7.35 -7.39
CA TYR A 37 20.28 6.98 -7.94
C TYR A 37 20.22 7.50 -9.38
N GLY A 38 20.22 6.59 -10.35
CA GLY A 38 19.85 6.92 -11.71
C GLY A 38 18.45 7.52 -11.75
N ILE A 39 18.07 8.10 -12.90
CA ILE A 39 16.75 8.72 -13.09
C ILE A 39 15.62 7.76 -12.70
N SER A 40 15.76 6.46 -12.99
CA SER A 40 14.79 5.41 -12.60
C SER A 40 14.67 5.26 -11.08
N GLY A 41 15.78 5.30 -10.34
CA GLY A 41 15.79 5.22 -8.88
C GLY A 41 15.17 6.46 -8.22
N PHE A 42 15.41 7.65 -8.78
CA PHE A 42 14.78 8.88 -8.30
C PHE A 42 13.27 8.91 -8.57
N ILE A 43 12.84 8.49 -9.77
CA ILE A 43 11.43 8.30 -10.11
C ILE A 43 10.79 7.30 -9.14
N PHE A 44 11.42 6.16 -8.91
CA PHE A 44 10.93 5.17 -7.95
C PHE A 44 10.76 5.78 -6.55
N LEU A 45 11.74 6.52 -6.04
CA LEU A 45 11.68 7.17 -4.73
C LEU A 45 10.51 8.16 -4.62
N ILE A 46 10.28 8.97 -5.66
CA ILE A 46 9.18 9.95 -5.72
C ILE A 46 7.83 9.28 -5.64
N PHE A 47 7.64 8.13 -6.29
CA PHE A 47 6.37 7.41 -6.22
C PHE A 47 6.27 6.57 -4.93
N TYR A 48 7.37 5.98 -4.49
CA TYR A 48 7.42 5.07 -3.34
C TYR A 48 7.15 5.78 -2.01
N LEU A 49 7.83 6.91 -1.72
CA LEU A 49 7.71 7.59 -0.42
C LEU A 49 6.29 8.09 -0.12
N PRO A 50 5.60 8.80 -1.01
CA PRO A 50 4.22 9.24 -0.78
C PRO A 50 3.25 8.05 -0.66
N SER A 51 3.56 6.93 -1.30
CA SER A 51 2.69 5.74 -1.25
C SER A 51 2.58 5.14 0.15
N LEU A 52 3.56 5.35 1.03
CA LEU A 52 3.48 4.95 2.44
C LEU A 52 2.26 5.57 3.14
N LEU A 53 1.79 6.74 2.68
CA LEU A 53 0.61 7.39 3.23
C LEU A 53 -0.66 6.57 3.03
N LEU A 54 -0.69 5.63 2.09
CA LEU A 54 -1.82 4.72 1.87
C LEU A 54 -2.04 3.74 3.04
N LEU A 55 -1.04 3.53 3.90
CA LEU A 55 -1.21 2.76 5.14
C LEU A 55 -2.15 3.46 6.13
N ILE A 56 -2.19 4.80 6.13
CA ILE A 56 -3.00 5.57 7.08
C ILE A 56 -4.50 5.28 6.89
N PRO A 57 -5.11 5.48 5.69
CA PRO A 57 -6.52 5.14 5.49
C PRO A 57 -6.78 3.65 5.72
N ASP A 58 -5.85 2.76 5.39
CA ASP A 58 -6.02 1.30 5.60
C ASP A 58 -6.11 0.94 7.10
N ILE A 59 -5.20 1.47 7.92
CA ILE A 59 -5.25 1.33 9.39
C ILE A 59 -6.53 1.96 9.94
N LEU A 60 -6.95 3.12 9.42
CA LEU A 60 -8.20 3.76 9.85
C LEU A 60 -9.43 2.90 9.53
N LEU A 61 -9.46 2.20 8.39
CA LEU A 61 -10.55 1.27 8.04
C LEU A 61 -10.63 0.10 9.02
N ILE A 62 -9.49 -0.40 9.52
CA ILE A 62 -9.42 -1.44 10.56
C ILE A 62 -9.93 -0.89 11.90
N VAL A 63 -9.33 0.20 12.38
CA VAL A 63 -9.62 0.79 13.70
C VAL A 63 -11.08 1.22 13.81
N LYS A 64 -11.62 1.84 12.75
CA LYS A 64 -13.00 2.33 12.72
C LYS A 64 -14.01 1.31 12.22
N SER A 65 -13.60 0.07 11.90
CA SER A 65 -14.47 -0.96 11.32
C SER A 65 -15.76 -1.25 12.10
N SER A 66 -15.79 -1.00 13.41
CA SER A 66 -16.97 -1.12 14.28
C SER A 66 -18.04 -0.07 14.02
N VAL A 67 -17.64 1.12 13.60
CA VAL A 67 -18.51 2.29 13.44
C VAL A 67 -18.78 2.64 11.97
N LEU A 68 -18.13 1.95 11.02
CA LEU A 68 -18.38 2.17 9.59
C LEU A 68 -19.79 1.75 9.18
N SER A 69 -20.52 2.68 8.56
CA SER A 69 -21.77 2.38 7.87
C SER A 69 -21.55 1.40 6.71
N HIS A 70 -22.65 0.87 6.15
CA HIS A 70 -22.56 -0.02 4.99
C HIS A 70 -21.95 0.69 3.77
N ARG A 71 -22.35 1.94 3.51
CA ARG A 71 -21.81 2.76 2.41
C ARG A 71 -20.32 3.03 2.55
N GLN A 72 -19.85 3.34 3.76
CA GLN A 72 -18.42 3.54 4.00
C GLN A 72 -17.59 2.27 3.83
N ARG A 73 -18.15 1.10 4.17
CA ARG A 73 -17.49 -0.20 3.90
C ARG A 73 -17.37 -0.47 2.40
N ILE A 74 -18.39 -0.13 1.61
CA ILE A 74 -18.31 -0.19 0.14
C ILE A 74 -17.16 0.70 -0.36
N GLY A 75 -17.09 1.94 0.12
CA GLY A 75 -15.97 2.84 -0.20
C GLY A 75 -14.60 2.26 0.20
N GLY A 76 -14.51 1.61 1.36
CA GLY A 76 -13.31 0.91 1.81
C GLY A 76 -12.89 -0.22 0.86
N TYR A 77 -13.84 -0.97 0.27
CA TYR A 77 -13.50 -1.98 -0.73
C TYR A 77 -12.96 -1.37 -2.03
N PHE A 78 -13.55 -0.27 -2.50
CA PHE A 78 -13.00 0.44 -3.66
C PHE A 78 -11.59 0.96 -3.38
N PHE A 79 -11.36 1.47 -2.18
CA PHE A 79 -10.03 1.84 -1.72
C PHE A 79 -9.08 0.64 -1.78
N HIS A 80 -9.45 -0.53 -1.24
CA HIS A 80 -8.64 -1.75 -1.29
C HIS A 80 -8.25 -2.15 -2.72
N VAL A 81 -9.19 -2.11 -3.66
CA VAL A 81 -8.89 -2.43 -5.07
C VAL A 81 -7.92 -1.42 -5.68
N ALA A 82 -8.15 -0.12 -5.49
CA ALA A 82 -7.28 0.93 -6.00
C ALA A 82 -5.87 0.83 -5.40
N ALA A 83 -5.81 0.55 -4.10
CA ALA A 83 -4.59 0.31 -3.34
C ALA A 83 -3.77 -0.87 -3.88
N ILE A 84 -4.42 -2.01 -4.16
CA ILE A 84 -3.75 -3.18 -4.78
C ILE A 84 -3.19 -2.80 -6.16
N ALA A 85 -4.00 -2.16 -7.01
CA ALA A 85 -3.55 -1.74 -8.33
C ALA A 85 -2.33 -0.81 -8.24
N TRP A 86 -2.34 0.12 -7.29
CA TRP A 86 -1.22 1.03 -7.03
C TRP A 86 0.03 0.29 -6.55
N SER A 87 -0.10 -0.67 -5.63
CA SER A 87 1.03 -1.51 -5.19
C SER A 87 1.64 -2.33 -6.32
N ILE A 88 0.80 -2.89 -7.20
CA ILE A 88 1.28 -3.62 -8.38
C ILE A 88 2.06 -2.68 -9.30
N PHE A 89 1.56 -1.46 -9.51
CA PHE A 89 2.27 -0.43 -10.26
C PHE A 89 3.63 -0.08 -9.63
N LEU A 90 3.70 0.10 -8.31
CA LEU A 90 4.97 0.36 -7.60
C LEU A 90 5.97 -0.79 -7.77
N ILE A 91 5.51 -2.04 -7.72
CA ILE A 91 6.37 -3.21 -7.96
C ILE A 91 6.91 -3.18 -9.40
N HIS A 92 6.08 -2.88 -10.40
CA HIS A 92 6.51 -2.80 -11.80
C HIS A 92 7.51 -1.66 -12.02
N LEU A 93 7.26 -0.48 -11.45
CA LEU A 93 8.17 0.66 -11.50
C LEU A 93 9.54 0.34 -10.88
N ALA A 94 9.56 -0.62 -9.95
CA ALA A 94 10.78 -1.07 -9.34
C ALA A 94 11.65 -1.83 -10.36
N PHE A 95 11.08 -2.64 -11.27
CA PHE A 95 11.81 -3.48 -12.24
C PHE A 95 12.40 -2.66 -13.39
#